data_AF-A0A3D4B7H2-F1
#
_entry.id   AF-A0A3D4B7H2-F1
#
_cell.length_a   1.000
_cell.length_b   1.000
_cell.length_c   1.000
_cell.angle_alpha   90.00
_cell.angle_beta   90.00
_cell.angle_gamma   90.00
#
_symmetry.space_group_name_H-M   'P 1'
#
loop_
_entity.id
_entity.type
_entity.pdbx_description
1 polymer ?
#
loop_
_entity_poly.entity_id
_entity_poly.type
_entity_poly.pdbx_seq_one_letter_code
_entity_poly.pdbx_strand_id
1 'polypeptide(L)'
;GLNAESLAQTEEINRSGKHVWYDKPAGDNWTDWQRVVALSEEKNLHIQMGYMFRYHDGFSKIANWARSGFLGQVFSIRAHMSTSLPLEAREVIRGHQGGIFYDLAGHMLDQVVWILGRPINATGFFH
;
A
#
# COMPACT_ATOMS: atom_id res chain seq x y z
N GLY A 1 15.25 -6.94 -6.12
CA GLY A 1 13.81 -6.61 -5.98
C GLY A 1 13.43 -6.34 -4.54
N LEU A 2 14.35 -5.78 -3.75
CA LEU A 2 14.02 -5.30 -2.41
C LEU A 2 13.21 -4.01 -2.51
N ASN A 3 12.45 -3.67 -1.47
CA ASN A 3 11.68 -2.42 -1.44
C ASN A 3 12.55 -1.16 -1.64
N ALA A 4 13.81 -1.20 -1.20
CA ALA A 4 14.77 -0.11 -1.40
C ALA A 4 15.17 0.13 -2.87
N GLU A 5 15.04 -0.87 -3.74
CA GLU A 5 15.43 -0.78 -5.16
C GLU A 5 14.24 -0.57 -6.09
N SER A 6 13.04 -0.89 -5.60
CA SER A 6 11.87 -1.15 -6.42
C SER A 6 11.35 0.10 -7.15
N LEU A 7 11.55 1.27 -6.56
CA LEU A 7 11.11 2.54 -7.13
C LEU A 7 11.91 2.93 -8.38
N ALA A 8 13.24 2.81 -8.31
CA ALA A 8 14.12 3.06 -9.46
C ALA A 8 13.87 2.05 -10.60
N GLN A 9 13.65 0.78 -10.25
CA GLN A 9 13.27 -0.25 -11.22
C GLN A 9 11.93 0.07 -11.89
N THR A 10 10.94 0.54 -11.13
CA THR A 10 9.63 0.94 -11.66
C THR A 10 9.74 2.13 -12.62
N GLU A 11 10.58 3.11 -12.29
CA GLU A 11 10.84 4.24 -13.19
C GLU A 11 11.42 3.77 -14.54
N GLU A 12 12.38 2.85 -14.54
CA GLU A 12 12.99 2.33 -15.76
C GLU A 12 12.00 1.51 -16.62
N ILE A 13 11.12 0.73 -15.98
CA ILE A 13 10.07 -0.02 -16.68
C ILE A 13 9.09 0.95 -17.37
N ASN A 14 8.70 2.02 -16.68
CA ASN A 14 7.87 3.07 -17.25
C ASN A 14 8.57 3.81 -18.40
N ARG A 15 9.86 4.15 -18.26
CA ARG A 15 10.66 4.76 -19.34
C ARG A 15 10.65 3.88 -20.59
N SER A 16 10.74 2.57 -20.40
CA SER A 16 10.65 1.53 -21.42
C SER A 16 9.24 1.30 -22.00
N GLY A 17 8.23 2.05 -21.58
CA GLY A 17 6.88 1.98 -22.16
C GLY A 17 6.07 0.76 -21.74
N LYS A 18 6.33 0.19 -20.55
CA LYS A 18 5.66 -1.02 -20.07
C LYS A 18 4.79 -0.73 -18.84
N HIS A 19 3.65 -1.39 -18.75
CA HIS A 19 2.85 -1.42 -17.52
C HIS A 19 3.61 -2.14 -16.41
N VAL A 20 3.34 -1.78 -15.15
CA VAL A 20 4.02 -2.35 -13.98
C VAL A 20 3.00 -2.94 -13.02
N TRP A 21 3.24 -4.20 -12.61
CA TRP A 21 2.66 -4.73 -11.38
C TRP A 21 3.68 -4.54 -10.26
N TYR A 22 3.38 -3.63 -9.35
CA TYR A 22 4.32 -3.10 -8.36
C TYR A 22 3.95 -3.58 -6.95
N ASP A 23 4.85 -4.28 -6.28
CA ASP A 23 4.64 -4.71 -4.89
C ASP A 23 4.53 -3.52 -3.92
N LYS A 24 3.91 -3.76 -2.77
CA LYS A 24 3.79 -2.80 -1.67
C LYS A 24 4.96 -2.96 -0.68
N PRO A 25 5.34 -1.90 0.06
CA PRO A 25 4.96 -0.49 -0.16
C PRO A 25 5.69 0.10 -1.37
N ALA A 26 5.23 1.25 -1.87
CA ALA A 26 5.78 1.93 -3.06
C ALA A 26 7.20 2.54 -2.88
N GLY A 27 7.88 2.23 -1.78
CA GLY A 27 9.18 2.82 -1.41
C GLY A 27 9.09 3.93 -0.36
N ASP A 28 10.25 4.45 0.04
CA ASP A 28 10.40 5.44 1.12
C ASP A 28 10.49 6.89 0.61
N ASN A 29 10.54 7.12 -0.71
CA ASN A 29 10.69 8.45 -1.28
C ASN A 29 9.41 8.89 -1.99
N TRP A 30 8.67 9.77 -1.31
CA TRP A 30 7.42 10.34 -1.82
C TRP A 30 7.60 11.11 -3.13
N THR A 31 8.63 11.95 -3.23
CA THR A 31 8.88 12.77 -4.42
C THR A 31 9.18 11.90 -5.65
N ASP A 32 9.97 10.84 -5.46
CA ASP A 32 10.29 9.90 -6.52
C ASP A 32 9.07 9.09 -6.95
N TRP A 33 8.23 8.68 -6.00
CA TRP A 33 6.96 8.03 -6.29
C TRP A 33 6.02 8.91 -7.12
N GLN A 34 5.87 10.19 -6.77
CA GLN A 34 5.06 11.13 -7.55
C GLN A 34 5.56 11.26 -8.99
N ARG A 35 6.89 11.32 -9.18
CA ARG A 35 7.52 11.38 -10.50
C ARG A 35 7.25 10.11 -11.31
N VAL A 36 7.31 8.94 -10.68
CA VAL A 36 7.01 7.65 -11.32
C VAL A 36 5.54 7.58 -11.77
N VAL A 37 4.60 8.00 -10.93
CA VAL A 37 3.17 8.05 -11.26
C VAL A 37 2.91 9.02 -12.42
N ALA A 38 3.46 10.23 -12.36
CA ALA A 38 3.31 11.22 -13.43
C ALA A 38 3.84 10.71 -14.78
N LEU A 39 4.98 10.01 -14.77
CA LEU A 39 5.54 9.39 -15.97
C LEU A 39 4.64 8.29 -16.54
N SER A 40 4.01 7.48 -15.68
CA SER A 40 3.02 6.50 -16.14
C SER A 40 1.81 7.17 -16.79
N GLU A 41 1.29 8.23 -16.18
CA GLU A 41 0.15 8.99 -16.70
C GLU A 41 0.48 9.60 -18.07
N GLU A 42 1.64 10.25 -18.21
CA GLU A 42 2.12 10.83 -19.47
C GLU A 42 2.19 9.79 -20.60
N LYS A 43 2.69 8.58 -20.28
CA LYS A 43 2.85 7.49 -21.25
C LYS A 43 1.60 6.61 -21.40
N ASN A 44 0.49 6.94 -20.72
CA ASN A 44 -0.72 6.13 -20.67
C ASN A 44 -0.45 4.66 -20.24
N LEU A 45 0.41 4.50 -19.24
CA LEU A 45 0.77 3.21 -18.63
C LEU A 45 -0.02 3.00 -17.34
N HIS A 46 -0.05 1.75 -16.88
CA HIS A 46 -0.74 1.37 -15.66
C HIS A 46 0.29 0.92 -14.64
N ILE A 47 0.15 1.42 -13.41
CA ILE A 47 0.81 0.88 -12.23
C ILE A 47 -0.28 0.21 -11.39
N GLN A 48 -0.20 -1.11 -11.27
CA GLN A 48 -1.06 -1.87 -10.37
C GLN A 48 -0.29 -2.13 -9.09
N MET A 49 -0.75 -1.62 -7.95
CA MET A 49 -0.14 -1.94 -6.66
C MET A 49 -0.53 -3.34 -6.17
N GLY A 50 0.41 -4.03 -5.51
CA GLY A 50 0.31 -5.39 -4.97
C GLY A 50 -0.48 -5.52 -3.67
N TYR A 51 -1.55 -4.75 -3.49
CA TYR A 51 -2.41 -4.86 -2.30
C TYR A 51 -3.33 -6.08 -2.36
N MET A 52 -2.80 -7.27 -2.04
CA MET A 52 -3.48 -8.54 -2.25
C MET A 52 -4.80 -8.70 -1.48
N PHE A 53 -4.97 -8.01 -0.34
CA PHE A 53 -6.19 -8.12 0.44
C PHE A 53 -7.43 -7.55 -0.25
N ARG A 54 -7.29 -6.69 -1.27
CA ARG A 54 -8.45 -6.29 -2.08
C ARG A 54 -9.12 -7.47 -2.80
N TYR A 55 -8.36 -8.54 -3.06
CA TYR A 55 -8.82 -9.74 -3.77
C TYR A 55 -8.98 -10.96 -2.85
N HIS A 56 -8.62 -10.83 -1.57
CA HIS A 56 -8.82 -11.89 -0.59
C HIS A 56 -10.32 -12.04 -0.30
N ASP A 57 -10.84 -13.28 -0.28
CA ASP A 57 -12.27 -13.57 -0.15
C ASP A 57 -12.91 -12.85 1.05
N GLY A 58 -12.34 -12.97 2.25
CA GLY A 58 -12.85 -12.30 3.44
C GLY A 58 -12.87 -10.76 3.35
N PHE A 59 -11.80 -10.15 2.86
CA PHE A 59 -11.69 -8.69 2.77
C PHE A 59 -12.58 -8.12 1.66
N SER A 60 -12.67 -8.80 0.52
CA SER A 60 -13.57 -8.42 -0.57
C SER A 60 -15.04 -8.47 -0.12
N LYS A 61 -15.45 -9.49 0.66
CA LYS A 61 -16.78 -9.58 1.27
C LYS A 61 -17.05 -8.42 2.23
N ILE A 62 -16.12 -8.13 3.13
CA ILE A 62 -16.25 -6.99 4.07
C ILE A 62 -16.41 -5.67 3.30
N ALA A 63 -15.58 -5.43 2.28
CA ALA A 63 -15.67 -4.22 1.47
C ALA A 63 -17.01 -4.13 0.70
N ASN A 64 -17.50 -5.24 0.17
CA ASN A 64 -18.80 -5.30 -0.51
C ASN A 64 -19.96 -5.05 0.46
N TRP A 65 -19.94 -5.63 1.65
CA TRP A 65 -20.96 -5.40 2.67
C TRP A 65 -21.00 -3.95 3.15
N ALA A 66 -19.84 -3.33 3.34
CA ALA A 66 -19.74 -1.92 3.70
C ALA A 66 -20.29 -1.01 2.57
N ARG A 67 -19.88 -1.23 1.33
CA ARG A 67 -20.24 -0.36 0.19
C ARG A 67 -21.66 -0.56 -0.33
N SER A 68 -22.22 -1.77 -0.19
CA SER A 68 -23.61 -2.06 -0.61
C SER A 68 -24.67 -1.52 0.36
N GLY A 69 -24.27 -1.01 1.53
CA GLY A 69 -25.19 -0.60 2.58
C GLY A 69 -25.71 -1.74 3.44
N PHE A 70 -25.22 -2.99 3.24
CA PHE A 70 -25.61 -4.13 4.07
C PHE A 70 -25.28 -3.92 5.56
N LEU A 71 -24.16 -3.26 5.86
CA LEU A 71 -23.77 -2.90 7.24
C LEU A 71 -24.41 -1.59 7.73
N GLY A 72 -25.25 -0.94 6.92
CA GLY A 72 -25.69 0.43 7.15
C GLY A 72 -24.55 1.45 7.00
N GLN A 73 -24.60 2.54 7.77
CA GLN A 73 -23.54 3.56 7.77
C GLN A 73 -22.36 3.10 8.63
N VAL A 74 -21.23 2.80 7.98
CA VAL A 74 -19.97 2.50 8.67
C VAL A 74 -19.46 3.77 9.36
N PHE A 75 -19.50 3.80 10.69
CA PHE A 75 -19.05 4.95 11.49
C PHE A 75 -17.61 4.79 12.02
N SER A 76 -17.06 3.56 12.03
CA SER A 76 -15.72 3.29 12.53
C SER A 76 -15.17 1.99 11.95
N ILE A 77 -13.85 1.97 11.68
CA ILE A 77 -13.10 0.76 11.38
C ILE A 77 -11.92 0.70 12.35
N ARG A 78 -11.76 -0.47 12.99
CA ARG A 78 -10.59 -0.80 13.79
C ARG A 78 -9.88 -1.99 13.13
N ALA A 79 -8.62 -1.80 12.77
CA ALA A 79 -7.83 -2.79 12.08
C ALA A 79 -6.53 -3.07 12.83
N HIS A 80 -6.15 -4.34 12.91
CA HIS A 80 -4.93 -4.80 13.56
C HIS A 80 -4.27 -5.83 12.67
N MET A 81 -2.95 -5.71 12.51
CA MET A 81 -2.13 -6.71 11.86
C MET A 81 -0.88 -6.92 12.69
N SER A 82 -0.56 -8.17 12.96
CA SER A 82 0.60 -8.54 13.75
C SER A 82 1.31 -9.70 13.07
N THR A 83 2.61 -9.78 13.30
CA THR A 83 3.46 -10.85 12.79
C THR A 83 4.52 -11.19 13.82
N SER A 84 5.15 -12.35 13.65
CA SER A 84 6.36 -12.73 14.37
C SER A 84 7.42 -13.08 13.33
N LEU A 85 8.48 -12.27 13.28
CA LEU A 85 9.56 -12.43 12.32
C LEU A 85 10.84 -12.92 13.01
N PRO A 86 11.64 -13.76 12.33
CA PRO A 86 13.01 -14.07 12.77
C PRO A 86 13.90 -12.81 12.69
N LEU A 87 15.06 -12.85 13.33
CA LEU A 87 15.92 -11.67 13.49
C LEU A 87 16.37 -11.09 12.14
N GLU A 88 16.71 -11.94 11.19
CA GLU A 88 17.21 -11.57 9.87
C GLU A 88 16.18 -10.72 9.10
N ALA A 89 14.91 -11.11 9.16
CA ALA A 89 13.82 -10.34 8.53
C ALA A 89 13.56 -9.00 9.23
N ARG A 90 13.73 -8.95 10.56
CA ARG A 90 13.60 -7.69 11.31
C ARG A 90 14.71 -6.71 10.94
N GLU A 91 15.94 -7.17 10.70
CA GLU A 91 17.05 -6.30 10.29
C GLU A 91 16.82 -5.68 8.91
N VAL A 92 16.25 -6.42 7.95
CA VAL A 92 15.86 -5.87 6.64
C VAL A 92 14.80 -4.76 6.82
N ILE A 93 13.77 -5.02 7.63
CA ILE A 93 12.69 -4.06 7.89
C ILE A 93 13.18 -2.83 8.66
N ARG A 94 14.19 -2.97 9.52
CA ARG A 94 14.80 -1.86 10.27
C ARG A 94 15.37 -0.78 9.36
N GLY A 95 15.72 -1.11 8.12
CA GLY A 95 16.16 -0.14 7.12
C GLY A 95 15.10 0.90 6.73
N HIS A 96 13.82 0.62 7.00
CA HIS A 96 12.70 1.51 6.68
C HIS A 96 12.21 2.26 7.92
N GLN A 97 11.92 3.56 7.76
CA GLN A 97 11.37 4.37 8.84
C GLN A 97 10.00 3.81 9.27
N GLY A 98 9.80 3.65 10.58
CA GLY A 98 8.59 3.02 11.14
C GLY A 98 8.66 1.48 11.21
N GLY A 99 9.70 0.86 10.65
CA GLY A 99 9.98 -0.58 10.79
C GLY A 99 8.77 -1.44 10.43
N ILE A 100 8.27 -2.23 11.38
CA ILE A 100 7.16 -3.15 11.11
C ILE A 100 5.86 -2.44 10.68
N PHE A 101 5.70 -1.18 11.09
CA PHE A 101 4.58 -0.36 10.64
C PHE A 101 4.66 -0.10 9.13
N TYR A 102 5.86 0.19 8.59
CA TYR A 102 6.05 0.38 7.15
C TYR A 102 5.61 -0.85 6.34
N ASP A 103 5.98 -2.04 6.80
CA ASP A 103 5.64 -3.28 6.10
C ASP A 103 4.15 -3.65 6.22
N LEU A 104 3.60 -3.62 7.43
CA LEU A 104 2.25 -4.16 7.69
C LEU A 104 1.13 -3.13 7.59
N ALA A 105 1.37 -1.88 8.00
CA ALA A 105 0.28 -0.90 8.09
C ALA A 105 -0.31 -0.58 6.71
N GLY A 106 0.51 -0.65 5.65
CA GLY A 106 0.04 -0.49 4.28
C GLY A 106 -1.13 -1.41 3.93
N HIS A 107 -1.15 -2.65 4.43
CA HIS A 107 -2.26 -3.57 4.21
C HIS A 107 -3.57 -3.07 4.85
N MET A 108 -3.52 -2.63 6.11
CA MET A 108 -4.72 -2.21 6.84
C MET A 108 -5.19 -0.82 6.41
N LEU A 109 -4.25 0.09 6.16
CA LEU A 109 -4.55 1.42 5.62
C LEU A 109 -5.18 1.32 4.24
N ASP A 110 -4.66 0.44 3.38
CA ASP A 110 -5.29 0.17 2.07
C ASP A 110 -6.75 -0.26 2.22
N GLN A 111 -7.06 -1.17 3.13
CA GLN A 111 -8.44 -1.63 3.34
C GLN A 111 -9.35 -0.54 3.90
N VAL A 112 -8.87 0.28 4.84
CA VAL A 112 -9.64 1.42 5.37
C VAL A 112 -9.92 2.43 4.26
N VAL A 113 -8.91 2.79 3.47
CA VAL A 113 -9.05 3.73 2.34
C VAL A 113 -9.92 3.14 1.24
N TRP A 114 -9.82 1.84 0.99
CA TRP A 114 -10.67 1.13 0.05
C TRP A 114 -12.14 1.22 0.49
N ILE A 115 -12.44 0.99 1.77
CA ILE A 115 -13.83 0.99 2.26
C ILE A 115 -14.40 2.41 2.38
N LEU A 116 -13.65 3.34 2.99
CA LEU A 116 -14.16 4.66 3.39
C LEU A 116 -13.70 5.82 2.49
N GLY A 117 -12.75 5.58 1.58
CA GLY A 117 -12.14 6.60 0.75
C GLY A 117 -10.94 7.30 1.41
N ARG A 118 -10.45 8.35 0.75
CA ARG A 118 -9.26 9.10 1.18
C ARG A 118 -9.52 9.83 2.51
N PRO A 119 -8.65 9.68 3.52
CA PRO A 119 -8.82 10.38 4.80
C PRO A 119 -8.59 11.89 4.63
N ILE A 120 -9.27 12.68 5.47
CA ILE A 120 -9.08 14.14 5.57
C ILE A 120 -7.99 14.55 6.56
N ASN A 121 -7.77 13.72 7.59
CA ASN A 121 -6.78 13.94 8.65
C ASN A 121 -6.17 12.60 9.07
N ALA A 122 -4.92 12.65 9.55
CA ALA A 122 -4.24 11.49 10.13
C ALA A 122 -3.51 11.92 11.41
N THR A 123 -3.54 11.06 12.43
CA THR A 123 -2.81 11.26 13.69
C THR A 123 -2.01 10.00 13.97
N GLY A 124 -0.69 10.15 14.06
CA GLY A 124 0.23 9.09 14.47
C GLY A 124 0.55 9.19 15.96
N PHE A 125 0.72 8.05 16.61
CA PHE A 125 1.08 7.97 18.04
C PHE A 125 2.48 7.35 18.25
N PHE A 126 3.20 7.11 17.16
CA PHE A 126 4.55 6.56 17.17
C PHE A 126 5.54 7.68 16.82
N HIS A 127 6.59 7.80 17.64
CA HIS A 127 7.75 8.68 17.41
C HIS A 127 8.96 7.83 17.03
#